data_AF-A0AAW4HHX7-F1
#
_entry.id   AF-A0AAW4HHX7-F1
#
_cell.length_a   1.000
_cell.length_b   1.000
_cell.length_c   1.000
_cell.angle_alpha   90.00
_cell.angle_beta   90.00
_cell.angle_gamma   90.00
#
_symmetry.space_group_name_H-M   'P 1'
#
loop_
_entity.id
_entity.type
_entity.pdbx_description
1 polymer ?
#
loop_
_entity_poly.entity_id
_entity_poly.type
_entity_poly.pdbx_seq_one_letter_code
_entity_poly.pdbx_strand_id
1 'polypeptide(L)'
;MASNNEVFPKVEPKEDKLYRVAEAAFSFFPAGQVVLQSLITPPIQKRTEKWINETERRLSALENSGEINVAALIENEAFSALVLKCIQAVATTSQEEKLNYLRNFVISIAKLPNFEEDEVYILFGILNEFTPSHIMAVNFYSYPNLYSDKISKLSSTAPKASQPQGGELAQVFGGDPEYWQSIYSTASGKFVVSFQTVLVQCNETTKKKISGKGTELGFKLLKLISD
;
A
#
# COMPACT_ATOMS: atom_id res chain seq x y z
N MET A 1 -35.46 -44.59 -1.69
CA MET A 1 -34.02 -44.28 -1.67
C MET A 1 -33.66 -43.64 -3.00
N ALA A 2 -33.49 -42.33 -3.03
CA ALA A 2 -32.86 -41.63 -4.15
C ALA A 2 -31.77 -40.76 -3.53
N SER A 3 -30.53 -41.21 -3.68
CA SER A 3 -29.33 -40.46 -3.28
C SER A 3 -29.14 -39.32 -4.28
N ASN A 4 -29.48 -38.09 -3.86
CA ASN A 4 -28.99 -36.89 -4.54
C ASN A 4 -27.48 -36.80 -4.26
N ASN A 5 -26.67 -37.39 -5.15
CA ASN A 5 -25.28 -37.03 -5.29
C ASN A 5 -25.23 -35.60 -5.81
N GLU A 6 -24.98 -34.64 -4.92
CA GLU A 6 -24.47 -33.34 -5.36
C GLU A 6 -23.13 -33.59 -6.05
N VAL A 7 -23.17 -33.43 -7.37
CA VAL A 7 -22.04 -33.58 -8.27
C VAL A 7 -21.13 -32.38 -8.03
N PHE A 8 -20.09 -32.54 -7.22
CA PHE A 8 -18.97 -31.60 -7.24
C PHE A 8 -18.44 -31.55 -8.68
N PRO A 9 -18.44 -30.38 -9.35
CA PRO A 9 -17.98 -30.28 -10.72
C PRO A 9 -16.49 -30.70 -10.79
N LYS A 10 -16.16 -31.53 -11.79
CA LYS A 10 -14.79 -32.06 -12.01
C LYS A 10 -13.75 -30.95 -12.21
N VAL A 11 -14.19 -29.77 -12.65
CA VAL A 11 -13.42 -28.54 -12.67
C VAL A 11 -14.20 -27.51 -11.87
N GLU A 12 -13.61 -27.11 -10.75
CA GLU A 12 -14.20 -26.12 -9.87
C GLU A 12 -14.30 -24.75 -10.58
N PRO A 13 -15.48 -24.10 -10.53
CA PRO A 13 -15.69 -22.75 -11.04
C PRO A 13 -14.65 -21.75 -10.52
N LYS A 14 -14.32 -20.74 -11.33
CA LYS A 14 -13.42 -19.65 -10.90
C LYS A 14 -13.95 -18.93 -9.66
N GLU A 15 -15.25 -18.76 -9.57
CA GLU A 15 -15.93 -18.14 -8.43
C GLU A 15 -15.72 -18.93 -7.13
N ASP A 16 -15.81 -20.26 -7.18
CA ASP A 16 -15.57 -21.14 -6.02
C ASP A 16 -14.10 -21.09 -5.56
N LYS A 17 -13.15 -21.04 -6.51
CA LYS A 17 -11.72 -20.88 -6.18
C LYS A 17 -11.45 -19.55 -5.49
N LEU A 18 -12.04 -18.47 -6.01
CA LEU A 18 -11.94 -17.13 -5.45
C LEU A 18 -12.54 -17.06 -4.04
N TYR A 19 -13.71 -17.68 -3.87
CA TYR A 19 -14.39 -17.79 -2.59
C TYR A 19 -13.51 -18.46 -1.54
N ARG A 20 -12.85 -19.58 -1.88
CA ARG A 20 -11.94 -20.26 -0.95
C ARG A 20 -10.70 -19.45 -0.57
N VAL A 21 -10.13 -18.69 -1.50
CA VAL A 21 -8.98 -17.81 -1.19
C VAL A 21 -9.42 -16.71 -0.22
N ALA A 22 -10.61 -16.15 -0.42
CA ALA A 22 -11.20 -15.21 0.53
C ALA A 22 -11.45 -15.89 1.89
N GLU A 23 -12.06 -17.08 1.91
CA GLU A 23 -12.31 -17.88 3.12
C GLU A 23 -11.03 -18.22 3.90
N ALA A 24 -9.95 -18.58 3.21
CA ALA A 24 -8.65 -18.83 3.83
C ALA A 24 -8.05 -17.58 4.49
N ALA A 25 -8.30 -16.39 3.94
CA ALA A 25 -7.94 -15.14 4.62
C ALA A 25 -8.78 -14.90 5.89
N PHE A 26 -9.96 -15.50 5.99
CA PHE A 26 -10.87 -15.41 7.14
C PHE A 26 -10.64 -16.48 8.22
N SER A 27 -9.75 -17.44 8.01
CA SER A 27 -9.58 -18.58 8.91
C SER A 27 -9.13 -18.23 10.34
N PHE A 28 -8.70 -16.98 10.58
CA PHE A 28 -8.26 -16.48 11.88
C PHE A 28 -9.42 -15.98 12.78
N PHE A 29 -10.64 -15.85 12.25
CA PHE A 29 -11.79 -15.41 13.05
C PHE A 29 -12.37 -16.56 13.88
N PRO A 30 -12.49 -16.42 15.22
CA PRO A 30 -13.01 -17.49 16.07
C PRO A 30 -14.43 -17.92 15.67
N ALA A 31 -14.63 -19.23 15.56
CA ALA A 31 -15.96 -19.83 15.38
C ALA A 31 -16.82 -19.65 16.64
N GLY A 32 -18.10 -19.25 16.50
CA GLY A 32 -19.09 -19.29 17.60
C GLY A 32 -19.65 -17.93 18.07
N GLN A 33 -19.18 -16.80 17.53
CA GLN A 33 -19.73 -15.47 17.84
C GLN A 33 -20.56 -14.92 16.68
N VAL A 34 -21.80 -15.40 16.54
CA VAL A 34 -22.69 -15.16 15.39
C VAL A 34 -22.83 -13.66 15.03
N VAL A 35 -22.95 -12.78 16.02
CA VAL A 35 -23.10 -11.33 15.80
C VAL A 35 -21.81 -10.70 15.28
N LEU A 36 -20.66 -11.01 15.90
CA LEU A 36 -19.37 -10.48 15.47
C LEU A 36 -18.98 -11.01 14.09
N GLN A 37 -19.24 -12.29 13.81
CA GLN A 37 -19.06 -12.87 12.49
C GLN A 37 -19.94 -12.18 11.43
N SER A 38 -21.21 -11.90 11.73
CA SER A 38 -22.11 -11.24 10.79
C SER A 38 -21.74 -9.78 10.50
N LEU A 39 -21.10 -9.09 11.45
CA LEU A 39 -20.62 -7.71 11.26
C LEU A 39 -19.32 -7.64 10.44
N ILE A 40 -18.47 -8.66 10.58
CA ILE A 40 -17.09 -8.64 10.09
C ILE A 40 -16.98 -9.34 8.74
N THR A 41 -17.58 -10.53 8.60
CA THR A 41 -17.36 -11.40 7.42
C THR A 41 -17.89 -10.78 6.13
N PRO A 42 -19.15 -10.30 6.03
CA PRO A 42 -19.67 -9.78 4.75
C PRO A 42 -18.90 -8.59 4.16
N PRO A 43 -18.57 -7.52 4.91
CA PRO A 43 -17.87 -6.37 4.33
C PRO A 43 -16.42 -6.68 3.98
N ILE A 44 -15.76 -7.59 4.68
CA ILE A 44 -14.40 -7.98 4.30
C ILE A 44 -14.42 -8.89 3.08
N GLN A 45 -15.29 -9.90 3.04
CA GLN A 45 -15.40 -10.81 1.89
C GLN A 45 -15.65 -10.02 0.59
N LYS A 46 -16.66 -9.14 0.61
CA LYS A 46 -16.98 -8.27 -0.54
C LYS A 46 -15.79 -7.42 -0.99
N ARG A 47 -15.00 -6.90 -0.05
CA ARG A 47 -13.82 -6.07 -0.35
C ARG A 47 -12.70 -6.91 -0.96
N THR A 48 -12.41 -8.06 -0.36
CA THR A 48 -11.36 -8.99 -0.82
C THR A 48 -11.67 -9.50 -2.21
N GLU A 49 -12.90 -9.97 -2.47
CA GLU A 49 -13.34 -10.42 -3.80
C GLU A 49 -13.23 -9.31 -4.84
N LYS A 50 -13.74 -8.11 -4.54
CA LYS A 50 -13.62 -6.94 -5.43
C LYS A 50 -12.16 -6.62 -5.74
N TRP A 51 -11.29 -6.64 -4.73
CA TRP A 51 -9.88 -6.35 -4.92
C TRP A 51 -9.19 -7.41 -5.77
N ILE A 52 -9.42 -8.70 -5.52
CA ILE A 52 -8.83 -9.79 -6.29
C ILE A 52 -9.28 -9.73 -7.75
N ASN A 53 -10.57 -9.53 -8.01
CA ASN A 53 -11.10 -9.42 -9.37
C ASN A 53 -10.45 -8.27 -10.16
N GLU A 54 -10.25 -7.12 -9.53
CA GLU A 54 -9.57 -5.99 -10.16
C GLU A 54 -8.07 -6.26 -10.38
N THR A 55 -7.41 -6.95 -9.45
CA THR A 55 -6.01 -7.37 -9.61
C THR A 55 -5.85 -8.38 -10.74
N GLU A 56 -6.69 -9.41 -10.82
CA GLU A 56 -6.72 -10.41 -11.91
C GLU A 56 -6.95 -9.73 -13.27
N ARG A 57 -7.89 -8.78 -13.33
CA ARG A 57 -8.16 -8.01 -14.54
C ARG A 57 -6.92 -7.26 -15.04
N ARG A 58 -6.17 -6.61 -14.13
CA ARG A 58 -4.93 -5.89 -14.47
C ARG A 58 -3.81 -6.83 -14.88
N LEU A 59 -3.61 -7.94 -14.18
CA LEU A 59 -2.63 -8.96 -14.57
C LEU A 59 -2.94 -9.54 -15.95
N SER A 60 -4.20 -9.85 -16.21
CA SER A 60 -4.65 -10.36 -17.53
C SER A 60 -4.40 -9.34 -18.64
N ALA A 61 -4.61 -8.04 -18.37
CA ALA A 61 -4.31 -6.99 -19.34
C ALA A 61 -2.81 -6.92 -19.67
N LEU A 62 -1.94 -7.08 -18.67
CA LEU A 62 -0.49 -7.10 -18.85
C LEU A 62 0.01 -8.37 -19.57
N GLU A 63 -0.63 -9.51 -19.32
CA GLU A 63 -0.34 -10.75 -20.06
C GLU A 63 -0.72 -10.59 -21.53
N ASN A 64 -1.91 -10.03 -21.80
CA ASN A 64 -2.38 -9.78 -23.16
C ASN A 64 -1.52 -8.73 -23.91
N SER A 65 -0.90 -7.78 -23.20
CA SER A 65 0.06 -6.83 -23.80
C SER A 65 1.48 -7.41 -23.96
N GLY A 66 1.74 -8.59 -23.42
CA GLY A 66 3.06 -9.23 -23.41
C GLY A 66 4.05 -8.59 -22.43
N GLU A 67 3.59 -7.77 -21.50
CA GLU A 67 4.43 -7.16 -20.45
C GLU A 67 4.83 -8.16 -19.36
N ILE A 68 4.01 -9.20 -19.14
CA ILE A 68 4.27 -10.25 -18.15
C ILE A 68 3.94 -11.64 -18.71
N ASN A 69 4.43 -12.68 -18.04
CA ASN A 69 4.06 -14.07 -18.29
C ASN A 69 3.43 -14.67 -17.02
N VAL A 70 2.11 -14.83 -16.99
CA VAL A 70 1.40 -15.31 -15.79
C VAL A 70 1.76 -16.75 -15.47
N ALA A 71 2.01 -17.60 -16.47
CA ALA A 71 2.46 -18.97 -16.23
C ALA A 71 3.80 -19.00 -15.47
N ALA A 72 4.73 -18.10 -15.80
CA ALA A 72 6.00 -17.98 -15.06
C ALA A 72 5.80 -17.42 -13.64
N LEU A 73 4.83 -16.53 -13.43
CA LEU A 73 4.52 -15.98 -12.12
C LEU A 73 3.88 -17.02 -11.18
N ILE A 74 3.06 -17.93 -11.71
CA ILE A 74 2.45 -19.02 -10.94
C ILE A 74 3.52 -19.96 -10.38
N GLU A 75 4.57 -20.24 -11.14
CA GLU A 75 5.70 -21.08 -10.71
C GLU A 75 6.67 -20.35 -9.76
N ASN A 76 6.48 -19.04 -9.53
CA ASN A 76 7.28 -18.25 -8.60
C ASN A 76 6.64 -18.27 -7.19
N GLU A 77 7.20 -19.09 -6.30
CA GLU A 77 6.71 -19.24 -4.91
C GLU A 77 6.75 -17.92 -4.13
N ALA A 78 7.81 -17.11 -4.30
CA ALA A 78 7.94 -15.80 -3.64
C ALA A 78 6.85 -14.82 -4.08
N PHE A 79 6.53 -14.81 -5.38
CA PHE A 79 5.41 -14.00 -5.90
C PHE A 79 4.07 -14.45 -5.31
N SER A 80 3.82 -15.77 -5.29
CA SER A 80 2.59 -16.33 -4.71
C SER A 80 2.44 -16.00 -3.22
N ALA A 81 3.53 -16.09 -2.45
CA ALA A 81 3.56 -15.72 -1.04
C ALA A 81 3.28 -14.22 -0.82
N LEU A 82 3.84 -13.34 -1.66
CA LEU A 82 3.59 -11.90 -1.63
C LEU A 82 2.14 -11.55 -1.96
N VAL A 83 1.53 -12.20 -2.95
CA VAL A 83 0.11 -12.03 -3.29
C VAL A 83 -0.77 -12.42 -2.09
N LEU A 84 -0.47 -13.54 -1.43
CA LEU A 84 -1.21 -13.96 -0.23
C LEU A 84 -1.09 -12.94 0.91
N LYS A 85 0.11 -12.40 1.16
CA LYS A 85 0.31 -11.32 2.14
C LYS A 85 -0.50 -10.07 1.81
N CYS A 86 -0.59 -9.70 0.53
CA CYS A 86 -1.41 -8.57 0.09
C CYS A 86 -2.92 -8.83 0.32
N ILE A 87 -3.40 -10.04 0.05
CA ILE A 87 -4.80 -10.43 0.31
C ILE A 87 -5.12 -10.31 1.81
N GLN A 88 -4.22 -10.76 2.69
CA GLN A 88 -4.38 -10.60 4.14
C GLN A 88 -4.41 -9.12 4.56
N ALA A 89 -3.57 -8.28 3.96
CA ALA A 89 -3.57 -6.84 4.22
C ALA A 89 -4.87 -6.16 3.74
N VAL A 90 -5.42 -6.58 2.59
CA VAL A 90 -6.72 -6.13 2.06
C VAL A 90 -7.85 -6.49 3.02
N ALA A 91 -7.84 -7.71 3.56
CA ALA A 91 -8.86 -8.17 4.49
C ALA A 91 -8.93 -7.30 5.76
N THR A 92 -7.79 -6.75 6.18
CA THR A 92 -7.65 -6.01 7.44
C THR A 92 -7.70 -4.49 7.30
N THR A 93 -7.93 -3.95 6.10
CA THR A 93 -8.03 -2.48 5.90
C THR A 93 -9.28 -2.06 5.12
N SER A 94 -9.92 -0.98 5.55
CA SER A 94 -11.02 -0.30 4.84
C SER A 94 -10.56 0.95 4.06
N GLN A 95 -9.26 1.27 4.10
CA GLN A 95 -8.73 2.50 3.49
C GLN A 95 -8.54 2.31 1.98
N GLU A 96 -9.39 2.94 1.17
CA GLU A 96 -9.39 2.77 -0.30
C GLU A 96 -8.03 3.08 -0.95
N GLU A 97 -7.33 4.12 -0.49
CA GLU A 97 -5.97 4.44 -0.97
C GLU A 97 -4.99 3.29 -0.71
N LYS A 98 -5.07 2.66 0.47
CA LYS A 98 -4.24 1.50 0.81
C LYS A 98 -4.58 0.27 -0.03
N LEU A 99 -5.85 0.05 -0.35
CA LEU A 99 -6.27 -1.00 -1.27
C LEU A 99 -5.65 -0.80 -2.67
N ASN A 100 -5.59 0.45 -3.14
CA ASN A 100 -4.94 0.78 -4.41
C ASN A 100 -3.43 0.56 -4.34
N TYR A 101 -2.76 0.98 -3.26
CA TYR A 101 -1.31 0.75 -3.11
C TYR A 101 -0.96 -0.74 -3.08
N LEU A 102 -1.73 -1.57 -2.37
CA LEU A 102 -1.52 -3.03 -2.34
C LEU A 102 -1.71 -3.64 -3.74
N ARG A 103 -2.68 -3.15 -4.53
CA ARG A 103 -2.88 -3.61 -5.90
C ARG A 103 -1.69 -3.26 -6.77
N ASN A 104 -1.31 -1.99 -6.76
CA ASN A 104 -0.20 -1.48 -7.57
C ASN A 104 1.11 -2.17 -7.19
N PHE A 105 1.29 -2.49 -5.90
CA PHE A 105 2.41 -3.29 -5.43
C PHE A 105 2.48 -4.65 -6.14
N VAL A 106 1.40 -5.44 -6.12
CA VAL A 106 1.35 -6.74 -6.82
C VAL A 106 1.63 -6.58 -8.32
N ILE A 107 1.01 -5.58 -8.95
CA ILE A 107 1.20 -5.32 -10.38
C ILE A 107 2.65 -4.95 -10.70
N SER A 108 3.27 -4.11 -9.87
CA SER A 108 4.67 -3.71 -10.05
C SER A 108 5.63 -4.88 -9.87
N ILE A 109 5.40 -5.74 -8.87
CA ILE A 109 6.21 -6.94 -8.66
C ILE A 109 6.04 -7.94 -9.82
N ALA A 110 4.83 -8.10 -10.36
CA ALA A 110 4.58 -8.97 -11.50
C ALA A 110 5.40 -8.58 -12.75
N LYS A 111 5.75 -7.30 -12.89
CA LYS A 111 6.61 -6.77 -13.97
C LYS A 111 8.11 -6.97 -13.72
N LEU A 112 8.49 -7.48 -12.55
CA LEU A 112 9.88 -7.70 -12.14
C LEU A 112 10.16 -9.21 -12.08
N PRO A 113 10.62 -9.85 -13.16
CA PRO A 113 10.78 -11.30 -13.21
C PRO A 113 11.79 -11.86 -12.20
N ASN A 114 12.76 -11.04 -11.76
CA ASN A 114 13.81 -11.43 -10.82
C ASN A 114 13.95 -10.37 -9.71
N PHE A 115 12.88 -10.13 -8.95
CA PHE A 115 12.97 -9.26 -7.78
C PHE A 115 13.78 -9.93 -6.66
N GLU A 116 14.46 -9.14 -5.85
CA GLU A 116 15.15 -9.61 -4.66
C GLU A 116 14.12 -9.75 -3.53
N GLU A 117 13.98 -10.95 -2.98
CA GLU A 117 12.86 -11.30 -2.09
C GLU A 117 12.93 -10.52 -0.77
N ASP A 118 14.11 -10.38 -0.17
CA ASP A 118 14.26 -9.69 1.12
C ASP A 118 13.87 -8.22 1.00
N GLU A 119 14.33 -7.53 -0.03
CA GLU A 119 14.01 -6.12 -0.32
C GLU A 119 12.50 -5.94 -0.54
N VAL A 120 11.87 -6.81 -1.32
CA VAL A 120 10.42 -6.74 -1.57
C VAL A 120 9.63 -7.02 -0.30
N TYR A 121 10.08 -7.95 0.56
CA TYR A 121 9.45 -8.22 1.84
C TYR A 121 9.61 -7.05 2.82
N ILE A 122 10.76 -6.38 2.83
CA ILE A 122 10.98 -5.14 3.59
C ILE A 122 10.01 -4.06 3.12
N LEU A 123 9.92 -3.83 1.80
CA LEU A 123 9.04 -2.82 1.21
C LEU A 123 7.56 -3.13 1.46
N PHE A 124 7.15 -4.41 1.35
CA PHE A 124 5.81 -4.85 1.73
C PHE A 124 5.53 -4.61 3.21
N GLY A 125 6.48 -4.91 4.10
CA GLY A 125 6.35 -4.67 5.54
C GLY A 125 6.12 -3.19 5.85
N ILE A 126 6.86 -2.30 5.20
CA ILE A 126 6.68 -0.84 5.30
C ILE A 126 5.29 -0.45 4.79
N LEU A 127 4.89 -0.89 3.60
CA LEU A 127 3.57 -0.61 3.02
C LEU A 127 2.43 -1.10 3.93
N ASN A 128 2.59 -2.29 4.51
CA ASN A 128 1.58 -2.90 5.36
C ASN A 128 1.42 -2.19 6.70
N GLU A 129 2.50 -1.65 7.26
CA GLU A 129 2.43 -0.81 8.47
C GLU A 129 1.85 0.58 8.17
N PHE A 130 2.16 1.12 6.99
CA PHE A 130 1.83 2.49 6.66
C PHE A 130 0.33 2.72 6.43
N THR A 131 -0.14 3.87 6.93
CA THR A 131 -1.40 4.47 6.51
C THR A 131 -1.17 5.35 5.28
N PRO A 132 -2.22 5.78 4.56
CA PRO A 132 -2.07 6.67 3.42
C PRO A 132 -1.37 8.00 3.76
N SER A 133 -1.54 8.51 4.98
CA SER A 133 -0.81 9.71 5.43
C SER A 133 0.71 9.49 5.49
N HIS A 134 1.18 8.28 5.80
CA HIS A 134 2.61 7.96 5.71
C HIS A 134 3.08 7.99 4.26
N ILE A 135 2.32 7.40 3.34
CA ILE A 135 2.65 7.44 1.90
C ILE A 135 2.64 8.88 1.38
N MET A 136 1.69 9.71 1.81
CA MET A 136 1.66 11.12 1.47
C MET A 136 2.89 11.88 2.00
N ALA A 137 3.34 11.59 3.22
CA ALA A 137 4.56 12.16 3.77
C ALA A 137 5.80 11.71 2.98
N VAL A 138 5.93 10.42 2.65
CA VAL A 138 7.03 9.92 1.81
C VAL A 138 7.01 10.59 0.44
N ASN A 139 5.84 10.74 -0.19
CA ASN A 139 5.70 11.44 -1.47
C ASN A 139 6.12 12.91 -1.38
N PHE A 140 5.68 13.62 -0.34
CA PHE A 140 6.06 15.01 -0.08
C PHE A 140 7.58 15.20 0.00
N TYR A 141 8.28 14.36 0.77
CA TYR A 141 9.73 14.49 0.91
C TYR A 141 10.53 13.93 -0.27
N SER A 142 9.95 13.03 -1.05
CA SER A 142 10.56 12.48 -2.26
C SER A 142 10.43 13.42 -3.45
N TYR A 143 9.29 14.10 -3.55
CA TYR A 143 8.95 14.99 -4.66
C TYR A 143 8.45 16.36 -4.19
N PRO A 144 9.25 17.12 -3.42
CA PRO A 144 8.80 18.38 -2.82
C PRO A 144 8.41 19.44 -3.85
N ASN A 145 8.95 19.36 -5.07
CA ASN A 145 8.60 20.27 -6.16
C ASN A 145 7.13 20.15 -6.61
N LEU A 146 6.49 19.00 -6.39
CA LEU A 146 5.04 18.85 -6.64
C LEU A 146 4.18 19.69 -5.68
N TYR A 147 4.79 20.18 -4.60
CA TYR A 147 4.15 20.96 -3.55
C TYR A 147 4.69 22.38 -3.46
N SER A 148 5.40 22.87 -4.49
CA SER A 148 6.07 24.18 -4.52
C SER A 148 5.17 25.33 -4.07
N ASP A 149 3.93 25.37 -4.55
CA ASP A 149 2.95 26.42 -4.23
C ASP A 149 2.57 26.43 -2.75
N LYS A 150 2.39 25.24 -2.16
CA LYS A 150 2.09 25.10 -0.73
C LYS A 150 3.31 25.40 0.12
N ILE A 151 4.48 24.90 -0.29
CA ILE A 151 5.77 25.14 0.37
C ILE A 151 6.10 26.64 0.40
N SER A 152 5.78 27.38 -0.67
CA SER A 152 6.00 28.84 -0.75
C SER A 152 5.32 29.61 0.39
N LYS A 153 4.20 29.07 0.89
CA LYS A 153 3.35 29.66 1.94
C LYS A 153 3.72 29.21 3.35
N LEU A 154 4.72 28.32 3.50
CA LEU A 154 5.17 27.88 4.82
C LEU A 154 5.58 29.08 5.67
N SER A 155 5.01 29.18 6.86
CA SER A 155 5.34 30.23 7.81
C SER A 155 6.79 30.04 8.29
N SER A 156 7.49 31.16 8.47
CA SER A 156 8.83 31.19 9.05
C SER A 156 8.82 31.06 10.57
N THR A 157 7.64 31.04 11.19
CA THR A 157 7.49 30.76 12.62
C THR A 157 8.01 29.35 12.85
N ALA A 158 9.20 29.27 13.44
CA ALA A 158 9.78 28.00 13.81
C ALA A 158 8.74 27.22 14.63
N PRO A 159 8.53 25.93 14.35
CA PRO A 159 7.78 25.09 15.27
C PRO A 159 8.38 25.28 16.68
N LYS A 160 7.53 25.32 17.72
CA LYS A 160 8.01 25.47 19.11
C LYS A 160 9.12 24.43 19.36
N ALA A 161 10.12 24.76 20.17
CA ALA A 161 11.38 24.02 20.32
C ALA A 161 11.27 22.49 20.59
N SER A 162 10.06 21.96 20.84
CA SER A 162 9.72 20.54 20.95
C SER A 162 9.35 19.82 19.64
N GLN A 163 9.36 20.49 18.48
CA GLN A 163 8.93 19.91 17.19
C GLN A 163 10.01 20.05 16.11
N PRO A 164 10.98 19.12 15.99
CA PRO A 164 12.10 19.32 15.09
C PRO A 164 11.81 18.99 13.61
N GLN A 165 10.87 18.08 13.32
CA GLN A 165 10.56 17.64 11.94
C GLN A 165 9.09 17.22 11.77
N GLY A 166 8.58 17.32 10.55
CA GLY A 166 7.19 16.95 10.20
C GLY A 166 6.17 18.08 10.37
N GLY A 167 6.52 19.18 11.04
CA GLY A 167 5.63 20.33 11.23
C GLY A 167 5.24 21.05 9.93
N GLU A 168 6.07 20.96 8.89
CA GLU A 168 5.73 21.45 7.56
C GLU A 168 4.54 20.68 6.94
N LEU A 169 4.35 19.40 7.26
CA LEU A 169 3.24 18.59 6.74
C LEU A 169 1.89 19.12 7.27
N ALA A 170 1.83 19.55 8.53
CA ALA A 170 0.63 20.16 9.10
C ALA A 170 0.24 21.47 8.40
N GLN A 171 1.23 22.24 7.95
CA GLN A 171 0.99 23.47 7.19
C GLN A 171 0.59 23.18 5.72
N VAL A 172 1.12 22.11 5.12
CA VAL A 172 0.87 21.74 3.72
C VAL A 172 -0.45 20.97 3.54
N PHE A 173 -0.78 20.10 4.50
CA PHE A 173 -1.92 19.18 4.43
C PHE A 173 -3.02 19.48 5.45
N GLY A 174 -2.77 20.41 6.38
CA GLY A 174 -3.70 20.72 7.48
C GLY A 174 -3.65 19.66 8.59
N GLY A 175 -4.36 19.94 9.68
CA GLY A 175 -4.48 19.03 10.81
C GLY A 175 -3.45 19.27 11.91
N ASP A 176 -3.38 18.30 12.83
CA ASP A 176 -2.60 18.41 14.05
C ASP A 176 -1.09 18.23 13.80
N PRO A 177 -0.22 19.13 14.31
CA PRO A 177 1.23 19.00 14.16
C PRO A 177 1.85 17.75 14.81
N GLU A 178 1.35 17.29 15.96
CA GLU A 178 1.84 16.09 16.63
C GLU A 178 1.47 14.82 15.86
N TYR A 179 0.29 14.81 15.22
CA TYR A 179 -0.08 13.76 14.27
C TYR A 179 0.96 13.65 13.14
N TRP A 180 1.30 14.75 12.49
CA TRP A 180 2.28 14.75 11.40
C TRP A 180 3.70 14.45 11.86
N GLN A 181 4.06 14.84 13.07
CA GLN A 181 5.33 14.46 13.69
C GLN A 181 5.42 12.95 13.90
N SER A 182 4.33 12.30 14.33
CA SER A 182 4.25 10.84 14.45
C SER A 182 4.40 10.16 13.08
N ILE A 183 3.67 10.63 12.06
CA ILE A 183 3.79 10.13 10.69
C ILE A 183 5.24 10.24 10.19
N TYR A 184 5.87 11.40 10.38
CA TYR A 184 7.26 11.62 9.99
C TYR A 184 8.24 10.72 10.75
N SER A 185 8.05 10.58 12.06
CA SER A 185 8.91 9.74 12.91
C SER A 185 8.86 8.27 12.47
N THR A 186 7.68 7.76 12.12
CA THR A 186 7.53 6.41 11.60
C THR A 186 8.19 6.27 10.22
N ALA A 187 7.95 7.21 9.31
CA ALA A 187 8.57 7.17 7.98
C ALA A 187 10.10 7.25 8.04
N SER A 188 10.64 8.07 8.93
CA SER A 188 12.09 8.17 9.14
C SER A 188 12.68 6.96 9.86
N GLY A 189 11.97 6.39 10.83
CA GLY A 189 12.36 5.15 11.51
C GLY A 189 12.40 3.93 10.59
N LYS A 190 11.66 3.96 9.47
CA LYS A 190 11.74 2.97 8.38
C LYS A 190 12.74 3.33 7.28
N PHE A 191 13.52 4.39 7.47
CA PHE A 191 14.53 4.86 6.53
C PHE A 191 13.99 5.20 5.12
N VAL A 192 12.70 5.48 4.96
CA VAL A 192 12.12 5.94 3.68
C VAL A 192 12.15 7.46 3.52
N VAL A 193 12.31 8.17 4.64
CA VAL A 193 12.57 9.62 4.70
C VAL A 193 13.77 9.86 5.61
N SER A 194 14.67 10.75 5.24
CA SER A 194 15.82 11.16 6.04
C SER A 194 15.60 12.53 6.69
N PHE A 195 16.39 12.84 7.71
CA PHE A 195 16.40 14.12 8.42
C PHE A 195 17.11 15.25 7.66
N GLN A 196 17.53 15.03 6.41
CA GLN A 196 18.27 16.02 5.63
C GLN A 196 17.37 17.21 5.28
N THR A 197 17.82 18.41 5.61
CA THR A 197 17.16 19.65 5.17
C THR A 197 17.49 19.93 3.72
N VAL A 198 16.46 20.15 2.90
CA VAL A 198 16.62 20.51 1.49
C VAL A 198 16.03 21.90 1.20
N LEU A 199 16.65 22.61 0.28
CA LEU A 199 16.13 23.86 -0.27
C LEU A 199 15.28 23.55 -1.49
N VAL A 200 14.01 23.92 -1.42
CA VAL A 200 13.04 23.77 -2.50
C VAL A 200 12.90 25.11 -3.22
N GLN A 201 13.10 25.12 -4.53
CA GLN A 201 12.79 26.26 -5.38
C GLN A 201 11.27 26.29 -5.60
N CYS A 202 10.58 27.29 -5.03
CA CYS A 202 9.12 27.37 -5.16
C CYS A 202 8.70 28.14 -6.42
N ASN A 203 9.44 29.19 -6.77
CA ASN A 203 9.31 30.01 -7.98
C ASN A 203 10.64 30.76 -8.19
N GLU A 204 10.80 31.57 -9.23
CA GLU A 204 12.08 32.24 -9.57
C GLU A 204 12.75 32.97 -8.40
N THR A 205 11.97 33.56 -7.49
CA THR A 205 12.47 34.42 -6.40
C THR A 205 12.38 33.76 -5.02
N THR A 206 11.60 32.69 -4.85
CA THR A 206 11.29 32.10 -3.56
C THR A 206 11.93 30.73 -3.40
N LYS A 207 12.78 30.61 -2.36
CA LYS A 207 13.30 29.33 -1.88
C LYS A 207 12.85 29.10 -0.44
N LYS A 208 12.44 27.87 -0.13
CA LYS A 208 12.03 27.47 1.23
C LYS A 208 12.78 26.22 1.66
N LYS A 209 13.07 26.13 2.95
CA LYS A 209 13.68 24.96 3.56
C LYS A 209 12.57 24.02 4.02
N ILE A 210 12.73 22.73 3.75
CA ILE A 210 11.94 21.66 4.37
C ILE A 210 12.89 20.69 5.07
N SER A 211 12.44 20.09 6.17
CA SER A 211 13.28 19.27 7.04
C SER A 211 13.02 17.78 6.79
N GLY A 212 13.29 17.36 5.57
CA GLY A 212 13.33 15.95 5.21
C GLY A 212 13.62 15.74 3.73
N LYS A 213 14.04 14.52 3.41
CA LYS A 213 14.32 14.10 2.03
C LYS A 213 14.01 12.63 1.85
N GLY A 214 13.28 12.27 0.79
CA GLY A 214 13.06 10.88 0.40
C GLY A 214 14.39 10.14 0.20
N THR A 215 14.48 8.93 0.71
CA THR A 215 15.64 8.05 0.52
C THR A 215 15.43 7.16 -0.71
N GLU A 216 16.46 6.44 -1.14
CA GLU A 216 16.33 5.44 -2.21
C GLU A 216 15.24 4.40 -1.91
N LEU A 217 15.16 3.93 -0.67
CA LEU A 217 14.13 3.00 -0.23
C LEU A 217 12.73 3.63 -0.31
N GLY A 218 12.60 4.92 0.03
CA GLY A 218 11.36 5.68 -0.14
C GLY A 218 10.94 5.81 -1.60
N PHE A 219 11.88 6.10 -2.51
CA PHE A 219 11.61 6.14 -3.95
C PHE A 219 11.20 4.76 -4.50
N LYS A 220 11.87 3.69 -4.06
CA LYS A 220 11.50 2.31 -4.42
C LYS A 220 10.09 1.97 -3.96
N LEU A 221 9.73 2.30 -2.71
CA LEU A 221 8.38 2.11 -2.19
C LEU A 221 7.35 2.85 -3.05
N LEU A 222 7.55 4.16 -3.30
CA LEU A 222 6.63 4.95 -4.10
C LEU A 222 6.48 4.40 -5.52
N LYS A 223 7.58 3.95 -6.15
CA LYS A 223 7.56 3.35 -7.49
C LYS A 223 6.71 2.10 -7.54
N LEU A 224 6.79 1.23 -6.52
CA LEU A 224 6.02 -0.02 -6.49
C LEU A 224 4.52 0.20 -6.30
N ILE A 225 4.10 1.30 -5.70
CA ILE A 225 2.69 1.56 -5.39
C ILE A 225 2.03 2.62 -6.28
N SER A 226 2.80 3.18 -7.22
CA SER A 226 2.28 4.10 -8.23
C SER A 226 1.53 3.33 -9.33
N ASP A 227 0.59 4.01 -10.01
CA ASP A 227 -0.14 3.46 -11.15
C ASP A 227 0.76 3.29 -12.40
#